data_AF-A0A067DYE9-F1
#
_entry.id   AF-A0A067DYE9-F1
#
_cell.length_a   1.000
_cell.length_b   1.000
_cell.length_c   1.000
_cell.angle_alpha   90.00
_cell.angle_beta   90.00
_cell.angle_gamma   90.00
#
_symmetry.space_group_name_H-M   'P 1'
#
loop_
_entity.id
_entity.type
_entity.pdbx_description
1 polymer ?
#
loop_
_entity_poly.entity_id
_entity_poly.type
_entity_poly.pdbx_seq_one_letter_code
_entity_poly.pdbx_strand_id
1 'polypeptide(L)'
;MRKGRLICQAVQKVRDLPIAQLYKLLKRWEELTVDINEIHAKLKELLSVIKLENGRSSRQDMADSSKRPVSRSQLNIEKESRAVNEKAASLIECMVRDYMQPVECSPLHEIVCFKNVETLQLALIGDPRRRIQIDLLESYKILRCSCCSRSGHSLLPSLHDTSILYNLAQEHGDHINLHDWYQSFKSKVCSSRSKGKHKSKQSPLPKKRKDMNEPDKPCEASIQARFCKAVTELQITGLIRMPTKRRPDFVQRVAFGL
;
A
#
# COMPACT_ATOMS: atom_id res chain seq x y z
N MET A 1 16.37 -0.45 0.16
CA MET A 1 17.11 -1.42 -0.68
C MET A 1 17.63 -0.69 -1.92
N ARG A 2 18.93 -0.35 -1.99
CA ARG A 2 19.52 0.34 -3.16
C ARG A 2 19.62 -0.67 -4.32
N LYS A 3 18.67 -0.60 -5.26
CA LYS A 3 18.46 -1.57 -6.36
C LYS A 3 19.70 -1.83 -7.24
N GLY A 4 20.69 -0.93 -7.28
CA GLY A 4 21.95 -1.13 -8.00
C GLY A 4 23.03 -1.92 -7.25
N ARG A 5 22.94 -2.06 -5.91
CA ARG A 5 24.07 -2.60 -5.12
C ARG A 5 24.33 -4.08 -5.40
N LEU A 6 23.29 -4.87 -5.62
CA LEU A 6 23.40 -6.32 -5.86
C LEU A 6 24.00 -6.63 -7.24
N ILE A 7 23.56 -5.90 -8.27
CA ILE A 7 24.07 -6.07 -9.64
C ILE A 7 25.54 -5.68 -9.69
N CYS A 8 25.91 -4.51 -9.14
CA CYS A 8 27.31 -4.10 -9.07
C CYS A 8 28.18 -5.10 -8.28
N GLN A 9 27.65 -5.68 -7.20
CA GLN A 9 28.35 -6.73 -6.45
C GLN A 9 28.52 -8.02 -7.27
N ALA A 10 27.52 -8.41 -8.06
CA ALA A 10 27.61 -9.58 -8.93
C ALA A 10 28.64 -9.38 -10.05
N VAL A 11 28.65 -8.21 -10.69
CA VAL A 11 29.66 -7.85 -11.71
C VAL A 11 31.07 -7.87 -11.10
N GLN A 12 31.25 -7.28 -9.91
CA GLN A 12 32.54 -7.28 -9.22
C GLN A 12 33.00 -8.71 -8.89
N LYS A 13 32.09 -9.59 -8.44
CA LYS A 13 32.44 -11.00 -8.21
C LYS A 13 32.92 -11.72 -9.47
N VAL A 14 32.37 -11.40 -10.65
CA VAL A 14 32.84 -11.97 -11.92
C VAL A 14 34.21 -11.42 -12.32
N ARG A 15 34.48 -10.15 -12.03
CA ARG A 15 35.82 -9.56 -12.21
C ARG A 15 36.89 -10.24 -11.37
N ASP A 16 36.53 -10.67 -10.16
CA ASP A 16 37.46 -11.26 -9.17
C ASP A 16 37.51 -12.81 -9.21
N LEU A 17 36.75 -13.46 -10.10
CA LEU A 17 36.63 -14.92 -10.17
C LEU A 17 37.89 -15.58 -10.76
N PRO A 18 38.39 -16.70 -10.21
CA PRO A 18 39.48 -17.47 -10.83
C PRO A 18 39.07 -18.01 -12.21
N ILE A 19 40.00 -18.01 -13.19
CA ILE A 19 39.72 -18.41 -14.59
C ILE A 19 39.03 -19.78 -14.71
N ALA A 20 39.44 -20.78 -13.92
CA ALA A 20 38.82 -22.11 -13.96
C ALA A 20 37.34 -22.09 -13.52
N GLN A 21 36.99 -21.22 -12.57
CA GLN A 21 35.61 -21.03 -12.14
C GLN A 21 34.83 -20.17 -13.14
N LEU A 22 35.46 -19.14 -13.69
CA LEU A 22 34.88 -18.32 -14.76
C LEU A 22 34.55 -19.16 -16.00
N TYR A 23 35.44 -20.05 -16.42
CA TYR A 23 35.19 -20.96 -17.54
C TYR A 23 33.99 -21.87 -17.30
N LYS A 24 33.87 -22.45 -16.09
CA LYS A 24 32.70 -23.25 -15.70
C LYS A 24 31.42 -22.43 -15.72
N LEU A 25 31.47 -21.17 -15.27
CA LEU A 25 30.34 -20.24 -15.29
C LEU A 25 29.91 -19.91 -16.72
N LEU A 26 30.85 -19.52 -17.58
CA LEU A 26 30.58 -19.17 -18.98
C LEU A 26 30.05 -20.36 -19.77
N LYS A 27 30.52 -21.58 -19.49
CA LYS A 27 29.97 -22.79 -20.10
C LYS A 27 28.49 -23.02 -19.74
N ARG A 28 28.10 -22.77 -18.48
CA ARG A 28 26.67 -22.80 -18.09
C ARG A 28 25.87 -21.69 -18.77
N TRP A 29 26.46 -20.51 -18.99
CA TRP A 29 25.78 -19.43 -19.70
C TRP A 29 25.60 -19.73 -21.19
N GLU A 30 26.56 -20.43 -21.81
CA GLU A 30 26.43 -20.91 -23.19
C GLU A 30 25.18 -21.78 -23.36
N GLU A 31 24.90 -22.67 -22.40
CA GLU A 31 23.70 -23.53 -22.39
C GLU A 31 22.40 -22.74 -22.20
N LEU A 32 22.40 -21.68 -21.39
CA LEU A 32 21.21 -20.89 -21.06
C LEU A 32 20.87 -19.81 -22.09
N THR A 33 21.83 -19.43 -22.94
CA THR A 33 21.68 -18.30 -23.89
C THR A 33 21.43 -18.74 -25.32
N VAL A 34 21.21 -20.03 -25.57
CA VAL A 34 21.06 -20.61 -26.92
C VAL A 34 20.02 -19.87 -27.76
N ASP A 35 18.92 -19.43 -27.14
CA ASP A 35 17.82 -18.75 -27.84
C ASP A 35 18.03 -17.23 -28.02
N ILE A 36 19.10 -16.66 -27.44
CA ILE A 36 19.43 -15.23 -27.55
C ILE A 36 20.74 -15.07 -28.32
N ASN A 37 20.61 -15.03 -29.64
CA ASN A 37 21.74 -15.07 -30.59
C ASN A 37 22.82 -14.04 -30.30
N GLU A 38 22.48 -12.79 -29.95
CA GLU A 38 23.46 -11.72 -29.71
C GLU A 38 24.31 -11.98 -28.47
N ILE A 39 23.71 -12.50 -27.39
CA ILE A 39 24.42 -12.83 -26.15
C ILE A 39 25.25 -14.10 -26.37
N HIS A 40 24.67 -15.09 -27.04
CA HIS A 40 25.32 -16.37 -27.33
C HIS A 40 26.58 -16.20 -28.19
N ALA A 41 26.54 -15.32 -29.19
CA ALA A 41 27.69 -15.01 -30.03
C ALA A 41 28.84 -14.39 -29.22
N LYS A 42 28.54 -13.39 -28.36
CA LYS A 42 29.53 -12.76 -27.48
C LYS A 42 30.12 -13.76 -26.46
N LEU A 43 29.32 -14.70 -25.97
CA LEU A 43 29.79 -15.77 -25.08
C LEU A 43 30.72 -16.75 -25.77
N LYS A 44 30.41 -17.16 -27.01
CA LYS A 44 31.28 -18.03 -27.81
C LYS A 44 32.61 -17.37 -28.12
N GLU A 45 32.61 -16.07 -28.43
CA GLU A 45 33.84 -15.28 -28.58
C GLU A 45 34.68 -15.33 -27.31
N LEU A 46 34.09 -15.06 -26.15
CA LEU A 46 34.80 -15.10 -24.85
C LEU A 46 35.35 -16.48 -24.51
N LEU A 47 34.56 -17.54 -24.74
CA LEU A 47 35.00 -18.93 -24.53
C LEU A 47 36.14 -19.32 -25.48
N SER A 48 36.17 -18.78 -26.71
CA SER A 48 37.25 -19.03 -27.65
C SER A 48 38.58 -18.41 -27.19
N VAL A 49 38.53 -17.20 -26.62
CA VAL A 49 39.71 -16.52 -26.04
C VAL A 49 40.28 -17.33 -24.89
N ILE A 50 39.42 -17.83 -23.97
CA ILE A 50 39.85 -18.66 -22.84
C ILE A 50 40.46 -20.00 -23.29
N LYS A 51 39.89 -20.64 -24.32
CA LYS A 51 40.41 -21.91 -24.87
C LYS A 51 41.79 -21.73 -25.53
N LEU A 52 42.01 -20.61 -26.22
CA LEU A 52 43.31 -20.29 -26.83
C LEU A 52 44.40 -20.04 -25.79
N GLU A 53 44.07 -19.43 -24.66
CA GLU A 53 45.00 -19.18 -23.55
C GLU A 53 45.41 -20.47 -22.83
N ASN A 54 44.47 -21.37 -22.54
CA ASN A 54 44.77 -22.69 -21.97
C ASN A 54 45.62 -23.57 -22.92
N GLY A 55 45.52 -23.37 -24.23
CA GLY A 55 46.35 -24.07 -25.22
C GLY A 55 47.77 -23.52 -25.33
N ARG A 56 47.99 -22.23 -25.03
CA ARG A 56 49.32 -21.60 -25.04
C ARG A 56 50.15 -21.98 -23.82
N SER A 57 49.55 -22.06 -22.64
CA SER A 57 50.23 -22.56 -21.44
C SER A 57 50.68 -24.02 -21.60
N SER A 58 49.90 -24.85 -22.29
CA SER A 58 50.26 -26.27 -22.55
C SER A 58 51.35 -26.47 -23.60
N ARG A 59 51.59 -25.53 -24.52
CA ARG A 59 52.66 -25.63 -25.54
C ARG A 59 54.02 -25.14 -25.05
N GLN A 60 54.07 -24.44 -23.93
CA GLN A 60 55.30 -23.86 -23.38
C GLN A 60 56.11 -24.86 -22.54
N ASP A 61 55.55 -26.04 -22.23
CA ASP A 61 56.17 -27.07 -21.39
C ASP A 61 57.08 -28.06 -22.16
N MET A 62 57.34 -27.85 -23.46
CA MET A 62 58.13 -28.79 -24.30
C MET A 62 59.36 -28.17 -24.97
N ALA A 63 59.80 -26.98 -24.57
CA ALA A 63 61.03 -26.38 -25.10
C ALA A 63 62.01 -25.97 -23.99
N ASP A 64 63.24 -26.43 -24.22
CA ASP A 64 64.46 -26.49 -23.44
C ASP A 64 64.86 -25.25 -22.59
N SER A 65 65.64 -25.59 -21.58
CA SER A 65 66.28 -24.81 -20.51
C SER A 65 66.88 -23.44 -20.87
N SER A 66 66.47 -22.38 -20.15
CA SER A 66 67.32 -21.20 -19.87
C SER A 66 66.80 -20.41 -18.66
N LYS A 67 67.71 -20.00 -17.76
CA LYS A 67 67.43 -19.37 -16.47
C LYS A 67 67.10 -17.87 -16.61
N ARG A 68 65.84 -17.53 -16.30
CA ARG A 68 65.19 -16.22 -15.97
C ARG A 68 64.50 -15.43 -17.12
N PRO A 69 63.35 -14.75 -16.86
CA PRO A 69 62.68 -14.53 -15.58
C PRO A 69 61.23 -15.08 -15.55
N VAL A 70 60.98 -16.04 -14.67
CA VAL A 70 59.64 -16.59 -14.35
C VAL A 70 58.65 -15.49 -13.89
N SER A 71 59.14 -14.33 -13.42
CA SER A 71 58.29 -13.22 -13.01
C SER A 71 57.60 -12.48 -14.15
N ARG A 72 58.23 -12.34 -15.33
CA ARG A 72 57.60 -11.66 -16.48
C ARG A 72 56.48 -12.50 -17.10
N SER A 73 56.65 -13.83 -17.13
CA SER A 73 55.60 -14.74 -17.61
C SER A 73 54.40 -14.78 -16.68
N GLN A 74 54.60 -14.81 -15.35
CA GLN A 74 53.51 -14.76 -14.37
C GLN A 74 52.73 -13.44 -14.41
N LEU A 75 53.43 -12.31 -14.51
CA LEU A 75 52.79 -11.00 -14.64
C LEU A 75 51.97 -10.86 -15.94
N ASN A 76 52.41 -11.49 -17.03
CA ASN A 76 51.64 -11.51 -18.28
C ASN A 76 50.40 -12.41 -18.17
N ILE A 77 50.51 -13.59 -17.55
CA ILE A 77 49.37 -14.49 -17.33
C ILE A 77 48.31 -13.83 -16.41
N GLU A 78 48.74 -13.15 -15.35
CA GLU A 78 47.81 -12.41 -14.47
C GLU A 78 47.14 -11.23 -15.18
N LYS A 79 47.86 -10.56 -16.09
CA LYS A 79 47.33 -9.44 -16.89
C LYS A 79 46.33 -9.92 -17.94
N GLU A 80 46.61 -11.04 -18.61
CA GLU A 80 45.72 -11.68 -19.58
C GLU A 80 44.46 -12.24 -18.90
N SER A 81 44.62 -12.94 -17.78
CA SER A 81 43.54 -13.40 -16.89
C SER A 81 42.61 -12.26 -16.49
N ARG A 82 43.17 -11.13 -16.03
CA ARG A 82 42.40 -9.94 -15.66
C ARG A 82 41.66 -9.34 -16.85
N ALA A 83 42.25 -9.36 -18.04
CA ALA A 83 41.60 -8.87 -19.26
C ALA A 83 40.39 -9.73 -19.67
N VAL A 84 40.50 -11.06 -19.56
CA VAL A 84 39.38 -11.98 -19.78
C VAL A 84 38.26 -11.74 -18.78
N ASN A 85 38.59 -11.63 -17.49
CA ASN A 85 37.62 -11.33 -16.44
C ASN A 85 36.92 -9.99 -16.67
N GLU A 86 37.65 -8.96 -17.13
CA GLU A 86 37.07 -7.65 -17.44
C GLU A 86 36.10 -7.73 -18.62
N LYS A 87 36.42 -8.52 -19.65
CA LYS A 87 35.48 -8.74 -20.76
C LYS A 87 34.24 -9.51 -20.33
N ALA A 88 34.37 -10.50 -19.44
CA ALA A 88 33.24 -11.21 -18.87
C ALA A 88 32.35 -10.30 -18.01
N ALA A 89 32.95 -9.42 -17.20
CA ALA A 89 32.24 -8.39 -16.45
C ALA A 89 31.50 -7.42 -17.39
N SER A 90 32.18 -6.94 -18.44
CA SER A 90 31.61 -6.07 -19.48
C SER A 90 30.43 -6.73 -20.20
N LEU A 91 30.47 -8.05 -20.43
CA LEU A 91 29.36 -8.79 -21.01
C LEU A 91 28.12 -8.75 -20.09
N ILE A 92 28.29 -8.98 -18.79
CA ILE A 92 27.18 -8.88 -17.82
C ILE A 92 26.60 -7.48 -17.80
N GLU A 93 27.46 -6.46 -17.79
CA GLU A 93 27.02 -5.07 -17.82
C GLU A 93 26.20 -4.78 -19.09
N CYS A 94 26.61 -5.32 -20.24
CA CYS A 94 25.81 -5.24 -21.47
C CYS A 94 24.48 -6.02 -21.32
N MET A 95 24.49 -7.23 -20.77
CA MET A 95 23.28 -8.02 -20.58
C MET A 95 22.26 -7.30 -19.69
N VAL A 96 22.72 -6.71 -18.59
CA VAL A 96 21.87 -5.94 -17.67
C VAL A 96 21.32 -4.70 -18.36
N ARG A 97 22.19 -3.93 -19.04
CA ARG A 97 21.79 -2.68 -19.69
C ARG A 97 20.81 -2.92 -20.85
N ASP A 98 21.09 -3.92 -21.66
CA ASP A 98 20.43 -4.11 -22.95
C ASP A 98 19.18 -5.02 -22.83
N TYR A 99 19.15 -5.95 -21.86
CA TYR A 99 18.08 -6.96 -21.75
C TYR A 99 17.32 -6.97 -20.42
N MET A 100 17.88 -6.47 -19.31
CA MET A 100 17.17 -6.42 -18.02
C MET A 100 16.42 -5.10 -17.84
N GLN A 101 15.38 -4.89 -18.65
CA GLN A 101 14.50 -3.73 -18.52
C GLN A 101 13.33 -4.01 -17.57
N PRO A 102 12.80 -2.96 -16.90
CA PRO A 102 11.53 -3.07 -16.19
C PRO A 102 10.43 -3.55 -17.14
N VAL A 103 9.50 -4.37 -16.63
CA VAL A 103 8.40 -4.91 -17.44
C VAL A 103 7.52 -3.80 -18.01
N GLU A 104 7.50 -2.64 -17.35
CA GLU A 104 6.90 -1.37 -17.78
C GLU A 104 7.33 -0.93 -19.18
N CYS A 105 8.54 -1.29 -19.61
CA CYS A 105 9.10 -0.90 -20.90
C CYS A 105 8.54 -1.75 -22.07
N SER A 106 7.84 -2.86 -21.77
CA SER A 106 7.16 -3.65 -22.79
C SER A 106 5.77 -3.07 -23.07
N PRO A 107 5.38 -2.92 -24.35
CA PRO A 107 4.00 -2.58 -24.68
C PRO A 107 3.06 -3.67 -24.16
N LEU A 108 1.85 -3.27 -23.76
CA LEU A 108 0.79 -4.17 -23.28
C LEU A 108 1.17 -5.06 -22.08
N HIS A 109 2.17 -4.66 -21.29
CA HIS A 109 2.58 -5.43 -20.11
C HIS A 109 1.47 -5.55 -19.06
N GLU A 110 0.50 -4.64 -19.05
CA GLU A 110 -0.66 -4.62 -18.15
C GLU A 110 -1.59 -5.83 -18.34
N ILE A 111 -1.54 -6.48 -19.50
CA ILE A 111 -2.34 -7.70 -19.76
C ILE A 111 -1.87 -8.87 -18.89
N VAL A 112 -0.56 -8.94 -18.63
CA VAL A 112 0.07 -10.05 -17.90
C VAL A 112 0.54 -9.66 -16.50
N CYS A 113 0.61 -8.36 -16.19
CA CYS A 113 1.07 -7.84 -14.91
C CYS A 113 -0.03 -7.09 -14.15
N PHE A 114 -0.36 -7.57 -12.95
CA PHE A 114 -1.23 -6.84 -12.02
C PHE A 114 -0.40 -5.92 -11.10
N LYS A 115 -0.71 -4.62 -11.10
CA LYS A 115 0.05 -3.60 -10.35
C LYS A 115 -0.70 -2.94 -9.20
N ASN A 116 -2.01 -3.14 -9.08
CA ASN A 116 -2.80 -2.44 -8.07
C ASN A 116 -2.64 -3.11 -6.69
N VAL A 117 -1.46 -2.90 -6.09
CA VAL A 117 -1.07 -3.47 -4.80
C VAL A 117 -1.97 -2.96 -3.69
N GLU A 118 -2.42 -1.70 -3.74
CA GLU A 118 -3.31 -1.13 -2.72
C GLU A 118 -4.64 -1.87 -2.64
N THR A 119 -5.26 -2.15 -3.80
CA THR A 119 -6.53 -2.90 -3.84
C THR A 119 -6.34 -4.32 -3.32
N LEU A 120 -5.22 -4.96 -3.67
CA LEU A 120 -4.89 -6.30 -3.17
C LEU A 120 -4.64 -6.28 -1.66
N GLN A 121 -3.90 -5.30 -1.15
CA GLN A 121 -3.64 -5.14 0.28
C GLN A 121 -4.93 -4.91 1.06
N LEU A 122 -5.81 -4.03 0.57
CA LEU A 122 -7.12 -3.79 1.18
C LEU A 122 -7.97 -5.06 1.21
N ALA A 123 -7.94 -5.87 0.15
CA ALA A 123 -8.69 -7.12 0.05
C ALA A 123 -8.11 -8.24 0.93
N LEU A 124 -6.78 -8.35 1.04
CA LEU A 124 -6.11 -9.46 1.72
C LEU A 124 -5.87 -9.22 3.21
N ILE A 125 -5.43 -8.02 3.57
CA ILE A 125 -5.03 -7.72 4.96
C ILE A 125 -6.26 -7.31 5.78
N GLY A 126 -7.15 -6.50 5.20
CA GLY A 126 -8.35 -6.00 5.85
C GLY A 126 -8.06 -5.12 7.07
N ASP A 127 -8.76 -3.99 7.19
CA ASP A 127 -8.78 -3.20 8.43
C ASP A 127 -10.24 -2.88 8.79
N PRO A 128 -10.97 -3.85 9.38
CA PRO A 128 -12.40 -3.73 9.58
C PRO A 128 -12.76 -2.60 10.55
N ARG A 129 -11.94 -2.39 11.59
CA ARG A 129 -12.21 -1.33 12.57
C ARG A 129 -12.03 0.05 11.92
N ARG A 130 -10.91 0.28 11.24
CA ARG A 130 -10.67 1.56 10.55
C ARG A 130 -11.72 1.80 9.47
N ARG A 131 -12.09 0.76 8.71
CA ARG A 131 -13.15 0.86 7.69
C ARG A 131 -14.46 1.33 8.31
N ILE A 132 -14.92 0.70 9.40
CA ILE A 132 -16.15 1.12 10.10
C ILE A 132 -16.07 2.58 10.55
N GLN A 133 -14.92 3.02 11.09
CA GLN A 133 -14.74 4.41 11.52
C GLN A 133 -14.85 5.39 10.34
N ILE A 134 -14.18 5.11 9.23
CA ILE A 134 -14.24 5.93 8.01
C ILE A 134 -15.68 5.95 7.48
N ASP A 135 -16.32 4.80 7.39
CA ASP A 135 -17.67 4.66 6.84
C ASP A 135 -18.71 5.39 7.70
N LEU A 136 -18.55 5.44 9.02
CA LEU A 136 -19.43 6.20 9.91
C LEU A 136 -19.26 7.71 9.76
N LEU A 137 -18.02 8.20 9.58
CA LEU A 137 -17.75 9.63 9.36
C LEU A 137 -18.11 10.08 7.94
N GLU A 138 -17.90 9.21 6.96
CA GLU A 138 -18.04 9.50 5.53
C GLU A 138 -19.18 8.71 4.88
N SER A 139 -20.23 8.40 5.65
CA SER A 139 -21.38 7.59 5.20
C SER A 139 -22.03 8.11 3.91
N TYR A 140 -21.95 9.41 3.65
CA TYR A 140 -22.43 10.03 2.41
C TYR A 140 -21.71 9.52 1.15
N LYS A 141 -20.44 9.11 1.23
CA LYS A 141 -19.68 8.56 0.09
C LYS A 141 -20.23 7.20 -0.36
N ILE A 142 -20.76 6.43 0.60
CA ILE A 142 -21.30 5.08 0.38
C ILE A 142 -22.78 5.17 0.02
N LEU A 143 -23.58 5.89 0.80
CA LEU A 143 -25.04 5.97 0.63
C LEU A 143 -25.45 6.78 -0.60
N ARG A 144 -24.65 7.79 -1.00
CA ARG A 144 -24.87 8.64 -2.19
C ARG A 144 -26.29 9.21 -2.31
N CYS A 145 -26.97 9.43 -1.18
CA CYS A 145 -28.32 9.97 -1.15
C CYS A 145 -28.30 11.50 -1.32
N SER A 146 -29.40 12.06 -1.82
CA SER A 146 -29.56 13.51 -2.00
C SER A 146 -29.64 14.30 -0.68
N CYS A 147 -29.97 13.64 0.42
CA CYS A 147 -30.17 14.26 1.74
C CYS A 147 -28.90 14.35 2.60
N CYS A 148 -27.84 13.56 2.32
CA CYS A 148 -26.59 13.56 3.09
C CYS A 148 -25.37 14.07 2.29
N SER A 149 -25.49 14.24 0.97
CA SER A 149 -24.40 14.64 0.08
C SER A 149 -24.13 16.15 0.00
N ARG A 150 -24.90 16.97 0.72
CA ARG A 150 -25.10 18.38 0.35
C ARG A 150 -24.52 19.45 1.28
N SER A 151 -23.72 19.10 2.28
CA SER A 151 -23.04 20.11 3.11
C SER A 151 -21.61 19.70 3.45
N GLY A 152 -20.63 20.52 3.04
CA GLY A 152 -19.25 20.38 3.49
C GLY A 152 -19.18 20.38 5.01
N HIS A 153 -18.44 19.41 5.59
CA HIS A 153 -18.07 19.20 7.00
C HIS A 153 -19.15 19.39 8.09
N SER A 154 -20.39 19.73 7.76
CA SER A 154 -21.46 20.02 8.71
C SER A 154 -22.27 18.76 8.98
N LEU A 155 -22.44 18.42 10.25
CA LEU A 155 -23.25 17.28 10.68
C LEU A 155 -24.73 17.54 10.39
N LEU A 156 -25.25 16.86 9.37
CA LEU A 156 -26.64 16.92 8.97
C LEU A 156 -27.52 16.01 9.85
N PRO A 157 -28.72 16.47 10.24
CA PRO A 157 -29.67 15.62 10.97
C PRO A 157 -30.26 14.47 10.15
N SER A 158 -30.07 14.48 8.82
CA SER A 158 -30.52 13.42 7.90
C SER A 158 -29.60 12.20 7.91
N LEU A 159 -28.43 12.30 8.53
CA LEU A 159 -27.50 11.17 8.69
C LEU A 159 -28.10 10.08 9.58
N HIS A 160 -27.61 8.86 9.42
CA HIS A 160 -27.95 7.76 10.32
C HIS A 160 -27.52 8.07 11.76
N ASP A 161 -28.32 7.69 12.76
CA ASP A 161 -28.09 8.05 14.16
C ASP A 161 -26.70 7.68 14.64
N THR A 162 -26.22 6.49 14.26
CA THR A 162 -24.89 5.98 14.61
C THR A 162 -23.76 6.81 14.01
N SER A 163 -23.94 7.32 12.79
CA SER A 163 -23.01 8.27 12.16
C SER A 163 -23.03 9.61 12.88
N ILE A 164 -24.21 10.14 13.22
CA ILE A 164 -24.33 11.40 13.99
C ILE A 164 -23.58 11.24 15.33
N LEU A 165 -23.86 10.16 16.05
CA LEU A 165 -23.31 9.90 17.37
C LEU A 165 -21.79 9.72 17.34
N TYR A 166 -21.28 8.97 16.35
CA TYR A 166 -19.83 8.75 16.18
C TYR A 166 -19.08 10.03 15.78
N ASN A 167 -19.70 10.90 14.97
CA ASN A 167 -19.14 12.20 14.65
C ASN A 167 -19.09 13.10 15.90
N LEU A 168 -20.18 13.19 16.67
CA LEU A 168 -20.21 13.95 17.93
C LEU A 168 -19.16 13.43 18.92
N ALA A 169 -18.93 12.12 18.96
CA ALA A 169 -17.90 11.53 19.82
C ALA A 169 -16.47 12.00 19.49
N GLN A 170 -16.20 12.48 18.27
CA GLN A 170 -14.87 12.99 17.88
C GLN A 170 -14.49 14.27 18.63
N GLU A 171 -15.49 15.05 19.08
CA GLU A 171 -15.29 16.29 19.83
C GLU A 171 -14.85 16.03 21.29
N HIS A 172 -14.97 14.79 21.76
CA HIS A 172 -14.60 14.37 23.10
C HIS A 172 -13.25 13.67 23.13
N GLY A 173 -12.55 13.75 24.26
CA GLY A 173 -11.36 12.92 24.53
C GLY A 173 -11.72 11.48 24.87
N ASP A 174 -10.87 10.80 25.65
CA ASP A 174 -11.02 9.36 25.92
C ASP A 174 -12.32 8.97 26.61
N HIS A 175 -12.90 9.88 27.39
CA HIS A 175 -14.13 9.67 28.14
C HIS A 175 -15.19 10.66 27.69
N ILE A 176 -16.36 10.13 27.35
CA ILE A 176 -17.53 10.89 26.93
C ILE A 176 -18.55 10.88 28.06
N ASN A 177 -18.97 12.07 28.52
CA ASN A 177 -20.11 12.18 29.43
C ASN A 177 -21.40 11.81 28.68
N LEU A 178 -22.14 10.82 29.19
CA LEU A 178 -23.35 10.32 28.55
C LEU A 178 -24.46 11.37 28.42
N HIS A 179 -24.63 12.20 29.45
CA HIS A 179 -25.66 13.23 29.45
C HIS A 179 -25.37 14.29 28.40
N ASP A 180 -24.14 14.80 28.36
CA ASP A 180 -23.75 15.84 27.39
C ASP A 180 -23.83 15.30 25.96
N TRP A 181 -23.41 14.06 25.74
CA TRP A 181 -23.48 13.41 24.43
C TRP A 181 -24.93 13.21 23.98
N TYR A 182 -25.83 12.84 24.89
CA TYR A 182 -27.27 12.76 24.62
C TYR A 182 -27.86 14.13 24.29
N GLN A 183 -27.52 15.19 25.02
CA GLN A 183 -28.02 16.55 24.73
C GLN A 183 -27.54 17.05 23.36
N SER A 184 -26.28 16.80 23.02
CA SER A 184 -25.72 17.13 21.70
C SER A 184 -26.45 16.38 20.58
N PHE A 185 -26.70 15.08 20.75
CA PHE A 185 -27.47 14.27 19.81
C PHE A 185 -28.91 14.79 19.65
N LYS A 186 -29.62 15.00 20.77
CA LYS A 186 -30.99 15.53 20.81
C LYS A 186 -31.08 16.87 20.07
N SER A 187 -30.13 17.77 20.32
CA SER A 187 -30.05 19.07 19.65
C SER A 187 -29.93 18.92 18.13
N LYS A 188 -29.03 18.06 17.65
CA LYS A 188 -28.84 17.83 16.20
C LYS A 188 -30.08 17.24 15.54
N VAL A 189 -30.66 16.18 16.09
CA VAL A 189 -31.81 15.50 15.50
C VAL A 189 -33.06 16.39 15.51
N CYS A 190 -33.29 17.15 16.59
CA CYS A 190 -34.46 18.05 16.71
C CYS A 190 -34.34 19.33 15.88
N SER A 191 -33.14 19.84 15.63
CA SER A 191 -32.92 21.08 14.87
C SER A 191 -33.37 21.01 13.39
N SER A 192 -33.60 19.80 12.87
CA SER A 192 -34.10 19.59 11.51
C SER A 192 -35.57 19.98 11.29
N ARG A 193 -36.38 20.04 12.35
CA ARG A 193 -37.84 20.12 12.25
C ARG A 193 -38.43 21.51 12.57
N SER A 194 -37.62 22.48 13.00
CA SER A 194 -38.14 23.78 13.50
C SER A 194 -38.05 24.96 12.55
N LYS A 195 -37.32 24.87 11.41
CA LYS A 195 -37.13 26.00 10.47
C LYS A 195 -38.19 26.08 9.36
N GLY A 196 -39.46 25.98 9.74
CA GLY A 196 -40.60 26.07 8.82
C GLY A 196 -41.78 26.84 9.41
N LYS A 197 -41.58 28.07 9.91
CA LYS A 197 -42.67 29.02 10.19
C LYS A 197 -42.36 30.38 9.60
N HIS A 198 -42.71 30.55 8.33
CA HIS A 198 -42.82 31.87 7.71
C HIS A 198 -44.14 32.50 8.18
N LYS A 199 -44.08 33.77 8.60
CA LYS A 199 -45.20 34.57 9.10
C LYS A 199 -46.24 34.79 7.99
N SER A 200 -47.52 34.51 8.27
CA SER A 200 -48.63 35.21 7.63
C SER A 200 -49.82 35.37 8.59
N LYS A 201 -49.97 36.62 9.01
CA LYS A 201 -51.10 37.42 9.52
C LYS A 201 -52.44 36.76 9.96
N GLN A 202 -52.98 37.39 11.00
CA GLN A 202 -54.20 37.16 11.78
C GLN A 202 -55.51 37.05 10.99
N SER A 203 -56.45 36.24 11.49
CA SER A 203 -57.87 36.61 11.73
C SER A 203 -58.64 35.45 12.41
N PRO A 204 -59.76 35.71 13.10
CA PRO A 204 -60.21 34.93 14.25
C PRO A 204 -61.17 33.77 13.95
N LEU A 205 -61.14 32.77 14.84
CA LEU A 205 -61.98 31.57 14.95
C LEU A 205 -63.50 31.86 14.84
N PRO A 206 -64.32 30.86 14.41
CA PRO A 206 -64.91 29.97 15.43
C PRO A 206 -65.02 28.47 15.07
N LYS A 207 -64.77 27.65 16.11
CA LYS A 207 -65.35 26.33 16.46
C LYS A 207 -65.79 25.38 15.31
N LYS A 208 -65.00 24.33 15.05
CA LYS A 208 -65.45 22.93 14.96
C LYS A 208 -64.25 21.98 14.81
N ARG A 209 -64.43 20.77 15.34
CA ARG A 209 -63.51 19.62 15.40
C ARG A 209 -62.51 19.56 14.23
N LYS A 210 -61.21 19.43 14.54
CA LYS A 210 -60.19 19.10 13.56
C LYS A 210 -59.15 18.18 14.18
N ASP A 211 -59.28 16.90 13.83
CA ASP A 211 -58.19 15.96 13.79
C ASP A 211 -57.10 16.58 12.90
N MET A 212 -55.96 16.94 13.48
CA MET A 212 -54.86 17.61 12.78
C MET A 212 -53.55 16.98 13.20
N ASN A 213 -53.03 16.16 12.29
CA ASN A 213 -51.62 15.81 12.15
C ASN A 213 -50.73 17.07 12.29
N GLU A 214 -50.31 17.39 13.51
CA GLU A 214 -49.00 18.04 13.68
C GLU A 214 -47.94 16.98 13.35
N PRO A 215 -46.85 17.32 12.65
CA PRO A 215 -45.72 16.41 12.57
C PRO A 215 -45.16 16.27 13.98
N ASP A 216 -45.54 15.18 14.66
CA ASP A 216 -45.16 14.89 16.04
C ASP A 216 -43.69 15.25 16.27
N LYS A 217 -43.47 16.22 17.16
CA LYS A 217 -42.16 16.35 17.79
C LYS A 217 -41.86 14.96 18.34
N PRO A 218 -40.75 14.32 17.93
CA PRO A 218 -40.46 12.99 18.41
C PRO A 218 -40.49 13.04 19.93
N CYS A 219 -41.35 12.23 20.53
CA CYS A 219 -41.46 12.12 21.97
C CYS A 219 -40.05 11.92 22.54
N GLU A 220 -39.75 12.52 23.69
CA GLU A 220 -38.43 12.41 24.32
C GLU A 220 -37.99 10.94 24.47
N ALA A 221 -38.93 10.05 24.77
CA ALA A 221 -38.71 8.60 24.81
C ALA A 221 -38.22 8.02 23.47
N SER A 222 -38.72 8.53 22.32
CA SER A 222 -38.27 8.10 20.99
C SER A 222 -36.83 8.54 20.69
N ILE A 223 -36.46 9.76 21.07
CA ILE A 223 -35.08 10.26 20.90
C ILE A 223 -34.13 9.46 21.80
N GLN A 224 -34.54 9.19 23.04
CA GLN A 224 -33.77 8.38 23.97
C GLN A 224 -33.58 6.95 23.45
N ALA A 225 -34.63 6.32 22.91
CA ALA A 225 -34.52 4.99 22.31
C ALA A 225 -33.55 4.96 21.12
N ARG A 226 -33.61 5.97 20.24
CA ARG A 226 -32.67 6.14 19.11
C ARG A 226 -31.23 6.30 19.58
N PHE A 227 -31.01 7.12 20.60
CA PHE A 227 -29.70 7.29 21.23
C PHE A 227 -29.19 5.96 21.78
N CYS A 228 -29.97 5.25 22.60
CA CYS A 228 -29.57 3.96 23.16
C CYS A 228 -29.25 2.92 22.07
N LYS A 229 -30.05 2.88 20.99
CA LYS A 229 -29.77 2.01 19.83
C LYS A 229 -28.42 2.33 19.20
N ALA A 230 -28.17 3.61 18.89
CA ALA A 230 -26.91 4.04 18.28
C ALA A 230 -25.70 3.80 19.19
N VAL A 231 -25.81 4.03 20.51
CA VAL A 231 -24.77 3.69 21.49
C VAL A 231 -24.48 2.18 21.47
N THR A 232 -25.53 1.35 21.43
CA THR A 232 -25.36 -0.11 21.36
C THR A 232 -24.66 -0.55 20.07
N GLU A 233 -24.99 0.05 18.93
CA GLU A 233 -24.30 -0.20 17.66
C GLU A 233 -22.81 0.18 17.72
N LEU A 234 -22.47 1.32 18.35
CA LEU A 234 -21.08 1.73 18.57
C LEU A 234 -20.32 0.79 19.52
N GLN A 235 -21.02 0.22 20.51
CA GLN A 235 -20.44 -0.79 21.39
C GLN A 235 -20.17 -2.10 20.66
N ILE A 236 -21.14 -2.60 19.88
CA ILE A 236 -21.02 -3.84 19.11
C ILE A 236 -19.87 -3.76 18.11
N THR A 237 -19.70 -2.60 17.47
CA THR A 237 -18.58 -2.34 16.54
C THR A 237 -17.23 -2.15 17.24
N GLY A 238 -17.20 -2.17 18.58
CA GLY A 238 -15.98 -2.07 19.38
C GLY A 238 -15.33 -0.69 19.38
N LEU A 239 -16.09 0.36 19.03
CA LEU A 239 -15.60 1.75 18.99
C LEU A 239 -15.64 2.41 20.37
N ILE A 240 -16.55 1.94 21.24
CA ILE A 240 -16.71 2.40 22.61
C ILE A 240 -16.82 1.25 23.60
N ARG A 241 -16.52 1.54 24.88
CA ARG A 241 -16.81 0.69 26.03
C ARG A 241 -17.86 1.36 26.90
N MET A 242 -18.83 0.56 27.33
CA MET A 242 -19.91 1.02 28.20
C MET A 242 -19.40 1.43 29.59
N PRO A 243 -20.20 2.22 30.33
CA PRO A 243 -19.82 2.69 31.64
C PRO A 243 -19.48 1.55 32.60
N THR A 244 -18.52 1.83 33.48
CA THR A 244 -18.10 0.89 34.52
C THR A 244 -18.77 1.26 35.85
N LYS A 245 -18.78 0.33 36.81
CA LYS A 245 -19.28 0.60 38.18
C LYS A 245 -18.59 1.80 38.85
N ARG A 246 -17.35 2.12 38.46
CA ARG A 246 -16.59 3.24 39.02
C ARG A 246 -16.96 4.59 38.40
N ARG A 247 -17.48 4.60 37.18
CA ARG A 247 -17.88 5.81 36.42
C ARG A 247 -19.14 5.49 35.61
N PRO A 248 -20.33 5.49 36.22
CA PRO A 248 -21.57 5.13 35.55
C PRO A 248 -22.01 6.15 34.49
N ASP A 249 -21.55 7.40 34.60
CA ASP A 249 -21.98 8.49 33.70
C ASP A 249 -21.10 8.66 32.47
N PHE A 250 -20.04 7.86 32.33
CA PHE A 250 -19.05 8.01 31.26
C PHE A 250 -18.90 6.76 30.42
N VAL A 251 -18.87 6.96 29.10
CA VAL A 251 -18.47 5.95 28.10
C VAL A 251 -17.01 6.19 27.74
N GLN A 252 -16.24 5.13 27.50
CA GLN A 252 -14.85 5.25 27.05
C GLN A 252 -14.75 5.03 25.55
N ARG A 253 -14.10 5.94 24.83
CA ARG A 253 -13.68 5.74 23.44
C ARG A 253 -12.50 4.78 23.39
N VAL A 254 -12.56 3.80 22.49
CA VAL A 254 -11.51 2.77 22.34
C VAL A 254 -10.76 2.93 21.03
N ALA A 255 -11.40 3.54 20.04
CA ALA A 255 -10.83 3.72 18.71
C ALA A 255 -10.50 5.20 18.47
N PHE A 256 -9.21 5.47 18.22
CA PHE A 256 -8.63 6.78 17.92
C PHE A 256 -7.76 6.68 16.67
N GLY A 257 -7.51 7.84 16.05
CA GLY A 257 -6.64 7.93 14.88
C GLY A 257 -7.36 7.47 13.61
N LEU A 258 -7.60 8.43 12.73
CA LEU A 258 -7.87 8.20 11.32
C LEU A 258 -6.79 8.84 10.48
#